data_AF-A0A231NRJ3-F1
#
_entry.id   AF-A0A231NRJ3-F1
#
_cell.length_a   1.000
_cell.length_b   1.000
_cell.length_c   1.000
_cell.angle_alpha   90.00
_cell.angle_beta   90.00
_cell.angle_gamma   90.00
#
_symmetry.space_group_name_H-M   'P 1'
#
loop_
_entity.id
_entity.type
_entity.pdbx_description
1 polymer ?
#
loop_
_entity_poly.entity_id
_entity_poly.type
_entity_poly.pdbx_seq_one_letter_code
_entity_poly.pdbx_strand_id
1 'polypeptide(L)'
;MKLTLLSALGLLGGGFASLLGGWDAGLSSLLIFMAVDYLTGLVLAGVFHKSQKSQQGALESRAAWKGLLRKAATLGVVLIACRLDLILGTTIIRDATVIACCGNELLSITENIGLMGVPLPKPIIRAIDVLQEKNEK
;
A
#
# COMPACT_ATOMS: atom_id res chain seq x y z
N MET A 1 -21.50 -24.16 -0.32
CA MET A 1 -20.05 -23.94 -0.06
C MET A 1 -19.49 -22.68 -0.71
N LYS A 2 -19.65 -22.45 -2.03
CA LYS A 2 -19.17 -21.21 -2.68
C LYS A 2 -19.90 -19.95 -2.18
N LEU A 3 -21.22 -20.01 -2.08
CA LEU A 3 -22.04 -18.90 -1.60
C LEU A 3 -21.71 -18.53 -0.14
N THR A 4 -21.63 -19.53 0.74
CA THR A 4 -21.28 -19.33 2.16
C THR A 4 -19.90 -18.71 2.36
N LEU A 5 -18.91 -19.09 1.53
CA LEU A 5 -17.57 -18.50 1.58
C LEU A 5 -17.58 -17.05 1.10
N LEU A 6 -18.25 -16.75 -0.02
CA LEU A 6 -18.38 -15.39 -0.55
C LEU A 6 -19.13 -14.47 0.43
N SER A 7 -20.19 -14.97 1.06
CA SER A 7 -20.94 -14.25 2.08
C SER A 7 -20.09 -13.95 3.32
N ALA A 8 -19.30 -14.92 3.79
CA ALA A 8 -18.39 -14.71 4.92
C ALA A 8 -17.30 -13.67 4.61
N LEU A 9 -16.69 -13.75 3.41
CA LEU A 9 -15.70 -12.77 2.96
C LEU A 9 -16.32 -11.37 2.80
N GLY A 10 -17.53 -11.28 2.26
CA GLY A 10 -18.26 -10.03 2.13
C GLY A 10 -18.59 -9.39 3.48
N LEU A 11 -19.02 -10.19 4.47
CA LEU A 11 -19.30 -9.71 5.82
C LEU A 11 -18.03 -9.23 6.53
N LEU A 12 -16.94 -9.99 6.46
CA LEU A 12 -15.67 -9.61 7.07
C LEU A 12 -15.08 -8.38 6.39
N GLY A 13 -15.06 -8.34 5.06
CA GLY A 13 -14.58 -7.20 4.29
C GLY A 13 -15.42 -5.95 4.50
N GLY A 14 -16.75 -6.08 4.48
CA GLY A 14 -17.67 -4.98 4.75
C GLY A 14 -17.56 -4.45 6.18
N GLY A 15 -17.45 -5.34 7.16
CA GLY A 15 -17.20 -4.97 8.55
C GLY A 15 -15.84 -4.32 8.77
N PHE A 16 -14.81 -4.75 8.04
CA PHE A 16 -13.50 -4.11 8.10
C PHE A 16 -13.51 -2.72 7.44
N ALA A 17 -14.18 -2.57 6.29
CA ALA A 17 -14.35 -1.28 5.62
C ALA A 17 -15.14 -0.28 6.48
N SER A 18 -16.16 -0.74 7.22
CA SER A 18 -16.91 0.14 8.11
C SER A 18 -16.08 0.66 9.28
N LEU A 19 -15.13 -0.13 9.80
CA LEU A 19 -14.17 0.33 10.81
C LEU A 19 -13.24 1.42 10.29
N LEU A 20 -12.89 1.37 8.99
CA LEU A 20 -12.05 2.37 8.32
C LEU A 20 -12.82 3.62 7.88
N GLY A 21 -14.03 3.86 8.38
CA GLY A 21 -14.85 5.02 8.03
C GLY A 21 -15.75 4.81 6.82
N GLY A 22 -15.91 3.57 6.36
CA GLY A 22 -16.77 3.20 5.24
C GLY A 22 -16.02 3.00 3.92
N TRP A 23 -16.76 2.53 2.91
CA TRP A 23 -16.24 2.30 1.56
C TRP A 23 -16.48 3.54 0.69
N ASP A 24 -15.44 4.32 0.47
CA ASP A 24 -15.48 5.53 -0.37
C ASP A 24 -14.36 5.55 -1.41
N ALA A 25 -14.31 6.64 -2.19
CA ALA A 25 -13.30 6.83 -3.23
C ALA A 25 -11.87 6.86 -2.67
N GLY A 26 -11.66 7.38 -1.46
CA GLY A 26 -10.35 7.44 -0.83
C GLY A 26 -9.84 6.06 -0.43
N LEU A 27 -10.63 5.32 0.34
CA LEU A 27 -10.27 3.97 0.79
C LEU A 27 -10.11 3.01 -0.40
N SER A 28 -11.02 3.05 -1.37
CA SER A 28 -10.91 2.22 -2.58
C SER A 28 -9.66 2.54 -3.40
N SER A 29 -9.30 3.82 -3.55
CA SER A 29 -8.06 4.24 -4.22
C SER A 29 -6.82 3.71 -3.49
N LEU A 30 -6.79 3.82 -2.17
CA LEU A 30 -5.68 3.32 -1.36
C LEU A 30 -5.49 1.82 -1.53
N LEU A 31 -6.58 1.04 -1.50
CA LEU A 31 -6.51 -0.41 -1.69
C LEU A 31 -6.02 -0.78 -3.10
N ILE A 32 -6.42 -0.03 -4.13
CA ILE A 32 -5.91 -0.22 -5.50
C ILE A 32 -4.40 0.05 -5.55
N PHE A 33 -3.93 1.15 -4.96
CA PHE A 33 -2.50 1.48 -4.91
C PHE A 33 -1.72 0.40 -4.17
N MET A 34 -2.23 -0.05 -3.01
CA MET A 34 -1.64 -1.16 -2.26
C MET A 34 -1.55 -2.45 -3.08
N ALA A 35 -2.60 -2.79 -3.83
CA ALA A 35 -2.64 -3.98 -4.67
C ALA A 35 -1.62 -3.88 -5.82
N VAL A 36 -1.57 -2.75 -6.53
CA VAL A 36 -0.61 -2.51 -7.61
C VAL A 36 0.83 -2.56 -7.09
N ASP A 37 1.12 -1.91 -5.97
CA ASP A 37 2.44 -1.97 -5.34
C ASP A 37 2.83 -3.41 -4.97
N TYR A 38 1.91 -4.16 -4.37
CA TYR A 38 2.17 -5.55 -4.00
C TYR A 38 2.46 -6.42 -5.22
N LEU A 39 1.64 -6.32 -6.26
CA LEU A 39 1.80 -7.08 -7.49
C LEU A 39 3.09 -6.71 -8.23
N THR A 40 3.40 -5.42 -8.36
CA THR A 40 4.64 -4.95 -8.98
C THR A 40 5.87 -5.42 -8.18
N GLY A 41 5.81 -5.38 -6.85
CA GLY A 41 6.87 -5.90 -5.98
C GLY A 41 7.07 -7.42 -6.12
N LEU A 42 5.99 -8.20 -6.25
CA LEU A 42 6.08 -9.64 -6.51
C LEU A 42 6.67 -9.96 -7.89
N VAL A 43 6.26 -9.23 -8.93
CA VAL A 43 6.83 -9.37 -10.29
C VAL A 43 8.32 -9.04 -10.28
N LEU A 44 8.70 -7.95 -9.60
CA LEU A 44 10.11 -7.56 -9.49
C LEU A 44 10.95 -8.63 -8.78
N ALA A 45 10.43 -9.20 -7.69
CA ALA A 45 11.10 -10.26 -6.95
C ALA A 45 11.18 -11.58 -7.73
N GLY A 46 10.14 -11.96 -8.46
CA GLY A 46 10.08 -13.24 -9.16
C GLY A 46 10.71 -13.27 -10.55
N VAL A 47 10.56 -12.19 -11.32
CA VAL A 47 11.01 -12.13 -12.72
C VAL A 47 12.37 -11.48 -12.82
N PHE A 48 12.55 -10.33 -12.16
CA PHE A 48 13.76 -9.52 -12.32
C PHE A 48 14.86 -9.87 -11.32
N HIS A 49 14.57 -10.71 -10.31
CA HIS A 49 15.48 -11.09 -9.22
C HIS A 49 16.18 -9.90 -8.53
N LYS A 50 15.61 -8.70 -8.65
CA LYS A 50 16.19 -7.41 -8.22
C LYS A 50 15.38 -6.76 -7.10
N SER A 51 14.81 -7.58 -6.21
CA SER A 51 14.08 -7.05 -5.06
C SER A 51 15.05 -6.47 -4.03
N GLN A 52 15.01 -5.16 -3.80
CA GLN A 52 15.69 -4.52 -2.66
C GLN A 52 15.18 -5.01 -1.28
N LYS A 53 14.05 -5.72 -1.22
CA LYS A 53 13.45 -6.21 0.03
C LYS A 53 13.88 -7.64 0.41
N SER A 54 14.76 -8.29 -0.35
CA SER A 54 15.25 -9.65 -0.07
C SER A 54 16.75 -9.79 -0.35
N GLN A 55 17.53 -10.32 0.60
CA GLN A 55 18.96 -10.62 0.42
C GLN A 55 19.23 -11.69 -0.64
N GLN A 56 18.25 -12.56 -0.92
CA GLN A 56 18.27 -13.49 -2.04
C GLN A 56 17.14 -13.09 -2.97
N GLY A 57 17.42 -12.63 -4.19
CA GLY A 57 16.44 -12.13 -5.16
C GLY A 57 15.43 -13.17 -5.68
N ALA A 58 14.96 -14.12 -4.87
CA ALA A 58 13.94 -15.10 -5.21
C ALA A 58 12.63 -14.82 -4.45
N LEU A 59 11.51 -15.33 -4.98
CA LEU A 59 10.19 -15.35 -4.35
C LEU A 59 10.20 -16.18 -3.05
N GLU A 60 10.74 -15.61 -1.99
CA GLU A 60 10.57 -16.11 -0.62
C GLU A 60 9.18 -15.70 -0.13
N SER A 61 8.34 -16.68 0.19
CA SER A 61 7.00 -16.46 0.79
C SER A 61 7.05 -15.52 2.01
N ARG A 62 8.17 -15.53 2.75
CA ARG A 62 8.42 -14.62 3.88
C ARG A 62 8.53 -13.15 3.48
N ALA A 63 9.13 -12.83 2.33
CA ALA A 63 9.24 -11.46 1.84
C ALA A 63 7.86 -10.93 1.39
N ALA A 64 7.08 -11.77 0.71
CA ALA A 64 5.71 -11.47 0.32
C ALA A 64 4.81 -11.22 1.55
N TRP A 65 4.92 -12.07 2.59
CA TRP A 65 4.19 -11.90 3.84
C TRP A 65 4.56 -10.63 4.59
N LYS A 66 5.86 -10.29 4.64
CA LYS A 66 6.36 -9.05 5.25
C LYS A 66 5.81 -7.81 4.54
N GLY A 67 5.69 -7.84 3.21
CA GLY A 67 5.05 -6.78 2.43
C GLY A 67 3.59 -6.58 2.80
N LEU A 68 2.83 -7.68 2.94
CA LEU A 68 1.42 -7.63 3.33
C LEU A 68 1.22 -7.10 4.75
N LEU A 69 2.07 -7.53 5.70
CA LEU A 69 2.05 -7.02 7.09
C LEU A 69 2.28 -5.50 7.16
N ARG A 70 3.17 -4.96 6.33
CA ARG A 70 3.40 -3.51 6.25
C ARG A 70 2.14 -2.77 5.78
N LYS A 71 1.46 -3.29 4.75
CA LYS A 71 0.20 -2.71 4.24
C LYS A 71 -0.93 -2.80 5.28
N ALA A 72 -1.00 -3.90 6.03
CA ALA A 72 -1.93 -4.02 7.15
C ALA A 72 -1.64 -2.97 8.24
N ALA A 73 -0.37 -2.68 8.53
CA ALA A 73 0.01 -1.59 9.44
C ALA A 73 -0.43 -0.22 8.89
N THR A 74 -0.26 0.04 7.59
CA THR A 74 -0.78 1.26 6.93
C THR A 74 -2.29 1.41 7.12
N LEU A 75 -3.06 0.34 6.91
CA LEU A 75 -4.51 0.37 7.17
C LEU A 75 -4.83 0.56 8.66
N GLY A 76 -3.98 0.06 9.56
CA GLY A 76 -4.07 0.34 11.00
C GLY A 76 -3.89 1.82 11.33
N VAL A 77 -2.99 2.53 10.64
CA VAL A 77 -2.85 4.00 10.78
C VAL A 77 -4.10 4.72 10.29
N VAL A 78 -4.67 4.31 9.15
CA VAL A 78 -5.95 4.85 8.64
C VAL A 78 -7.09 4.61 9.63
N LEU A 79 -7.14 3.44 10.27
CA LEU A 79 -8.12 3.15 11.33
C LEU A 79 -8.01 4.14 12.49
N ILE A 80 -6.79 4.37 12.98
CA ILE A 80 -6.54 5.33 14.08
C ILE A 80 -6.97 6.75 13.64
N ALA A 81 -6.63 7.17 12.42
CA ALA A 81 -7.06 8.45 11.87
C ALA A 81 -8.58 8.59 11.83
N CYS A 82 -9.29 7.53 11.39
CA CYS A 82 -10.76 7.51 11.42
C CYS A 82 -11.31 7.64 12.85
N ARG A 83 -10.67 7.02 13.86
CA ARG A 83 -11.10 7.16 15.26
C ARG A 83 -10.85 8.56 15.80
N LEU A 84 -9.75 9.21 15.42
CA LEU A 84 -9.47 10.60 15.79
C LEU A 84 -10.49 11.56 15.19
N ASP A 85 -10.83 11.36 13.93
CA ASP A 85 -11.88 12.11 13.22
C ASP A 85 -13.23 12.02 13.94
N LEU A 86 -13.62 10.83 14.40
CA LEU A 86 -14.84 10.64 15.20
C LEU A 86 -14.81 11.37 16.55
N ILE A 87 -13.65 11.43 17.20
CA ILE A 87 -13.48 12.16 18.47
C ILE A 87 -13.57 13.67 18.24
N LEU A 88 -13.03 14.16 17.12
CA LEU A 88 -12.95 15.59 16.79
C LEU A 88 -14.15 16.10 15.99
N GLY A 89 -15.04 15.21 15.54
CA GLY A 89 -16.20 15.56 14.71
C GLY A 89 -15.81 16.06 13.30
N THR A 90 -14.72 15.55 12.74
CA THR A 90 -14.21 15.93 11.41
C THR A 90 -13.91 14.69 10.56
N THR A 91 -13.54 14.86 9.29
CA THR A 91 -13.07 13.80 8.39
C THR A 91 -11.69 14.09 7.80
N ILE A 92 -11.10 15.23 8.18
CA ILE A 92 -9.90 15.77 7.56
C ILE A 92 -8.69 14.89 7.86
N ILE A 93 -8.61 14.28 9.05
CA ILE A 93 -7.42 13.51 9.45
C ILE A 93 -7.35 12.20 8.66
N ARG A 94 -8.47 11.49 8.53
CA ARG A 94 -8.58 10.27 7.73
C ARG A 94 -8.27 10.56 6.28
N ASP A 95 -8.87 11.60 5.70
CA ASP A 95 -8.68 11.91 4.28
C ASP A 95 -7.22 12.29 3.99
N ALA A 96 -6.62 13.12 4.83
CA ALA A 96 -5.19 13.46 4.73
C ALA A 96 -4.30 12.21 4.89
N THR A 97 -4.61 11.33 5.83
CA THR A 97 -3.88 10.08 6.05
C THR A 97 -3.98 9.15 4.84
N VAL A 98 -5.17 8.98 4.27
CA VAL A 98 -5.40 8.16 3.08
C VAL A 98 -4.59 8.71 1.90
N ILE A 99 -4.64 10.02 1.65
CA ILE A 99 -3.86 10.67 0.59
C ILE A 99 -2.35 10.47 0.81
N ALA A 100 -1.86 10.65 2.03
CA ALA A 100 -0.47 10.43 2.37
C ALA A 100 -0.04 8.96 2.13
N CYS A 101 -0.88 8.01 2.55
CA CYS A 101 -0.65 6.59 2.30
C CYS A 101 -0.65 6.26 0.79
N CYS A 102 -1.56 6.84 0.00
CA CYS A 102 -1.53 6.71 -1.46
C CYS A 102 -0.22 7.25 -2.06
N GLY A 103 0.27 8.38 -1.55
CA GLY A 103 1.58 8.92 -1.94
C GLY A 103 2.74 7.96 -1.65
N ASN A 104 2.74 7.32 -0.47
CA ASN A 104 3.75 6.32 -0.11
C ASN A 104 3.71 5.09 -1.03
N GLU A 105 2.52 4.59 -1.33
CA GLU A 105 2.35 3.48 -2.28
C GLU A 105 2.76 3.88 -3.70
N LEU A 106 2.46 5.11 -4.14
CA LEU A 106 2.88 5.64 -5.44
C LEU A 106 4.40 5.68 -5.60
N LEU A 107 5.11 6.13 -4.56
CA LEU A 107 6.58 6.13 -4.56
C LEU A 107 7.14 4.72 -4.69
N SER A 108 6.60 3.77 -3.92
CA SER A 108 7.00 2.34 -3.97
C SER A 108 6.70 1.70 -5.34
N ILE A 109 5.56 2.01 -5.95
CA ILE A 109 5.22 1.56 -7.31
C ILE A 109 6.22 2.12 -8.33
N THR A 110 6.52 3.42 -8.23
CA THR A 110 7.42 4.08 -9.17
C THR A 110 8.83 3.52 -9.07
N GLU A 111 9.29 3.21 -7.86
CA GLU A 111 10.55 2.50 -7.63
C GLU A 111 10.54 1.12 -8.29
N ASN A 112 9.51 0.30 -8.04
CA ASN A 112 9.39 -1.04 -8.64
C ASN A 112 9.43 -0.95 -10.18
N ILE A 113 8.71 0.00 -10.77
CA ILE A 113 8.67 0.25 -12.21
C ILE A 113 10.06 0.66 -12.75
N GLY A 114 10.76 1.55 -12.04
CA GLY A 114 12.12 1.93 -12.39
C GLY A 114 13.09 0.75 -12.37
N LEU A 115 12.99 -0.13 -11.36
CA LEU A 115 13.80 -1.34 -11.26
C LEU A 115 13.49 -2.39 -12.35
N MET A 116 12.28 -2.37 -12.92
CA MET A 116 11.91 -3.17 -14.11
C MET A 116 12.50 -2.61 -15.41
N GLY A 117 13.16 -1.45 -15.39
CA GLY A 117 13.79 -0.82 -16.56
C GLY A 117 12.84 0.02 -17.41
N VAL A 118 11.66 0.35 -16.90
CA VAL A 118 10.75 1.29 -17.59
C VAL A 118 11.38 2.69 -17.54
N PRO A 119 11.54 3.37 -18.70
CA PRO A 119 12.19 4.67 -18.74
C PRO A 119 11.30 5.72 -18.06
N LEU A 120 11.67 6.10 -16.84
CA LEU A 120 11.02 7.18 -16.10
C LEU A 120 11.64 8.54 -16.47
N PRO A 121 10.83 9.61 -16.60
CA PRO A 121 11.33 10.97 -16.77
C PRO A 121 12.32 11.35 -15.67
N LYS A 122 13.44 11.97 -16.04
CA LYS A 122 14.51 12.42 -15.10
C LYS A 122 14.00 13.23 -13.90
N PRO A 123 12.99 14.12 -14.03
CA PRO A 123 12.45 14.85 -12.87
C PRO A 123 11.81 13.93 -11.82
N ILE A 124 11.15 12.83 -12.25
CA ILE A 124 10.51 11.88 -11.35
C ILE A 124 11.55 11.10 -10.56
N ILE A 125 12.59 10.61 -11.25
CA ILE A 125 13.70 9.88 -10.61
C ILE A 125 14.35 10.75 -9.54
N ARG A 126 14.72 12.00 -9.88
CA ARG A 126 15.33 12.93 -8.93
C ARG A 126 14.43 13.25 -7.73
N ALA A 127 13.13 13.40 -7.95
CA ALA A 127 12.20 13.66 -6.87
C ALA A 127 12.14 12.47 -5.89
N ILE A 128 12.18 11.23 -6.42
CA ILE A 128 12.23 10.01 -5.60
C ILE A 128 13.53 9.93 -4.82
N ASP A 129 14.68 10.15 -5.47
CA ASP A 129 15.99 10.10 -4.82
C ASP A 129 16.08 11.05 -3.62
N VAL A 130 15.60 12.29 -3.77
CA VAL A 130 15.58 13.30 -2.69
C VAL A 130 14.67 12.87 -1.53
N LEU A 131 13.56 12.20 -1.82
CA LEU A 131 12.65 11.69 -0.79
C LEU A 131 13.25 10.47 -0.06
N GLN A 132 14.09 9.67 -0.74
CA GLN A 132 14.80 8.54 -0.13
C GLN A 132 15.94 9.00 0.78
N GLU A 133 16.78 9.95 0.34
CA GLU A 133 17.86 10.51 1.17
C GLU A 133 17.38 11.10 2.50
N LYS A 134 16.13 11.57 2.55
CA LYS A 134 15.50 12.07 3.77
C LYS A 134 14.93 10.99 4.69
N ASN A 135 14.66 9.78 4.20
CA ASN A 135 14.14 8.67 5.00
C ASN A 135 15.26 7.83 5.66
N GLU A 136 16.52 7.96 5.22
CA GLU A 136 17.68 7.24 5.78
C GLU A 136 18.40 8.00 6.91
N LYS A 137 17.91 9.18 7.33
CA LYS A 137 18.39 9.94 8.49
C LYS A 137 17.42 9.84 9.65
#